data_AF-A0A4R6JUU3-F1
#
_entry.id   AF-A0A4R6JUU3-F1
#
_cell.length_a   1.000
_cell.length_b   1.000
_cell.length_c   1.000
_cell.angle_alpha   90.00
_cell.angle_beta   90.00
_cell.angle_gamma   90.00
#
_symmetry.space_group_name_H-M   'P 1'
#
loop_
_entity.id
_entity.type
_entity.pdbx_description
1 polymer ?
#
loop_
_entity_poly.entity_id
_entity_poly.type
_entity_poly.pdbx_seq_one_letter_code
_entity_poly.pdbx_strand_id
1 'polypeptide(L)'
;MSLMADPPGADRLSVRVRRNTVGDHDEAQRSGFLDALAAGRLPWEAYADLSAQHWFVYEALESAATTMADDPVVGTFLFPELRRLPSIESDLRFLYGPRWADHLFALPATTVYCTRLRDVAHRGSTGFVAHQYTRYIGDLSGGQYLGPAIAQAYGLPEAEGHRFFIFNGVDPRAFKNHYRGLLDTVPWSFAEQEAFIAEVAQAYRLNIAMLSELQSRWGRR
;
A
#
# COMPACT_ATOMS: atom_id res chain seq x y z
N MET A 1 13.06 -6.82 33.85
CA MET A 1 12.89 -8.26 34.13
C MET A 1 11.50 -8.69 33.67
N SER A 2 11.40 -9.11 32.41
CA SER A 2 10.48 -10.13 31.90
C SER A 2 10.86 -10.37 30.43
N LEU A 3 11.86 -11.23 30.23
CA LEU A 3 12.10 -11.88 28.95
C LEU A 3 11.05 -12.98 28.86
N MET A 4 9.84 -12.66 28.38
CA MET A 4 9.00 -13.71 27.81
C MET A 4 9.69 -14.12 26.52
N ALA A 5 10.53 -15.15 26.62
CA ALA A 5 11.04 -15.84 25.45
C ALA A 5 9.86 -16.22 24.55
N ASP A 6 10.02 -16.04 23.24
CA ASP A 6 9.03 -16.47 22.27
C ASP A 6 8.65 -17.94 22.55
N PRO A 7 7.35 -18.30 22.46
CA PRO A 7 6.93 -19.67 22.69
C PRO A 7 7.69 -20.60 21.75
N PRO A 8 8.33 -21.67 22.27
CA PRO A 8 9.13 -22.57 21.44
C PRO A 8 8.24 -23.19 20.34
N GLY A 9 8.63 -22.97 19.09
CA GLY A 9 7.92 -23.49 17.91
C GLY A 9 6.96 -22.52 17.22
N ALA A 10 6.93 -21.23 17.59
CA ALA A 10 6.19 -20.24 16.80
C ALA A 10 6.79 -20.13 15.38
N ASP A 11 5.94 -20.26 14.36
CA ASP A 11 6.29 -19.98 12.97
C ASP A 11 6.92 -18.58 12.85
N ARG A 12 7.85 -18.41 11.92
CA ARG A 12 8.45 -17.11 11.57
C ARG A 12 7.38 -16.05 11.30
N LEU A 13 7.62 -14.79 11.68
CA LEU A 13 6.65 -13.69 11.53
C LEU A 13 6.16 -13.56 10.09
N SER A 14 7.07 -13.66 9.11
CA SER A 14 6.73 -13.61 7.68
C SER A 14 5.74 -14.70 7.24
N VAL A 15 5.81 -15.88 7.86
CA VAL A 15 4.88 -17.00 7.61
C VAL A 15 3.53 -16.73 8.25
N ARG A 16 3.54 -16.27 9.51
CA ARG A 16 2.32 -15.94 10.27
C ARG A 16 1.52 -14.83 9.62
N VAL A 17 2.15 -13.70 9.28
CA VAL A 17 1.45 -12.57 8.63
C VAL A 17 0.82 -13.03 7.32
N ARG A 18 1.58 -13.73 6.46
CA ARG A 18 1.06 -14.23 5.18
C ARG A 18 -0.14 -15.16 5.37
N ARG A 19 -0.07 -16.11 6.32
CA ARG A 19 -1.16 -17.04 6.60
C ARG A 19 -2.42 -16.32 7.06
N ASN A 20 -2.27 -15.32 7.93
CA ASN A 20 -3.41 -14.61 8.51
C ASN A 20 -4.05 -13.58 7.56
N THR A 21 -3.30 -13.07 6.58
CA THR A 21 -3.77 -11.96 5.73
C THR A 21 -4.00 -12.36 4.28
N VAL A 22 -3.88 -13.65 3.94
CA VAL A 22 -4.10 -14.12 2.56
C VAL A 22 -5.54 -13.89 2.10
N GLY A 23 -6.53 -14.10 2.99
CA GLY A 23 -7.93 -13.85 2.70
C GLY A 23 -8.21 -12.37 2.41
N ASP A 24 -7.69 -11.47 3.26
CA ASP A 24 -7.84 -10.03 3.09
C ASP A 24 -7.13 -9.54 1.80
N HIS A 25 -5.96 -10.10 1.48
CA HIS A 25 -5.26 -9.83 0.22
C HIS A 25 -6.10 -10.24 -0.99
N ASP A 26 -6.66 -11.45 -0.98
CA ASP A 26 -7.46 -11.97 -2.09
C ASP A 26 -8.78 -11.20 -2.26
N GLU A 27 -9.36 -10.72 -1.17
CA GLU A 27 -10.52 -9.81 -1.22
C GLU A 27 -10.17 -8.46 -1.84
N ALA A 28 -9.06 -7.83 -1.42
CA ALA A 28 -8.60 -6.57 -2.00
C ALA A 28 -8.30 -6.69 -3.51
N GLN A 29 -7.70 -7.80 -3.94
CA GLN A 29 -7.44 -8.06 -5.37
C GLN A 29 -8.72 -8.29 -6.18
N ARG A 30 -9.75 -8.90 -5.60
CA ARG A 30 -11.05 -9.15 -6.25
C ARG A 30 -12.02 -7.98 -6.14
N SER A 31 -11.53 -6.76 -5.91
CA SER A 31 -12.41 -5.60 -5.93
C SER A 31 -12.96 -5.42 -7.35
N GLY A 32 -14.28 -5.42 -7.49
CA GLY A 32 -14.93 -5.27 -8.80
C GLY A 32 -14.57 -3.95 -9.50
N PHE A 33 -14.11 -2.95 -8.74
CA PHE A 33 -13.58 -1.70 -9.25
C PHE A 33 -12.25 -1.88 -10.01
N LEU A 34 -11.25 -2.54 -9.42
CA LEU A 34 -9.97 -2.78 -10.09
C LEU A 34 -10.14 -3.67 -11.31
N ASP A 35 -10.99 -4.70 -11.23
CA ASP A 35 -11.33 -5.56 -12.37
C ASP A 35 -12.00 -4.78 -13.51
N ALA A 36 -12.84 -3.79 -13.19
CA ALA A 36 -13.49 -2.96 -14.18
C ALA A 36 -12.54 -1.95 -14.82
N LEU A 37 -11.59 -1.37 -14.05
CA LEU A 37 -10.51 -0.55 -14.60
C LEU A 37 -9.60 -1.36 -15.53
N ALA A 38 -9.12 -2.52 -15.08
CA ALA A 38 -8.22 -3.38 -15.85
C ALA A 38 -8.84 -3.87 -17.17
N ALA A 39 -10.16 -4.00 -17.20
CA ALA A 39 -10.92 -4.37 -18.40
C ALA A 39 -11.38 -3.17 -19.26
N GLY A 40 -11.02 -1.93 -18.89
CA GLY A 40 -11.44 -0.73 -19.60
C GLY A 40 -12.95 -0.46 -19.57
N ARG A 41 -13.67 -1.03 -18.58
CA ARG A 41 -15.13 -0.84 -18.41
C ARG A 41 -15.47 0.44 -17.66
N LEU A 42 -14.48 1.09 -17.06
CA LEU A 42 -14.63 2.37 -16.37
C LEU A 42 -13.89 3.47 -17.14
N PRO A 43 -14.39 4.70 -17.11
CA PRO A 43 -13.77 5.81 -17.82
C PRO A 43 -12.42 6.20 -17.20
N TRP A 44 -11.60 6.92 -17.96
CA TRP A 44 -10.28 7.39 -17.55
C TRP A 44 -10.28 8.12 -16.21
N GLU A 45 -11.31 8.92 -15.96
CA GLU A 45 -11.47 9.71 -14.75
C GLU A 45 -11.60 8.83 -13.50
N ALA A 46 -12.09 7.59 -13.62
CA ALA A 46 -12.13 6.63 -12.52
C ALA A 46 -10.72 6.17 -12.13
N TYR A 47 -9.84 5.97 -13.12
CA TYR A 47 -8.44 5.66 -12.86
C TYR A 47 -7.69 6.84 -12.23
N ALA A 48 -7.98 8.06 -12.71
CA ALA A 48 -7.44 9.28 -12.11
C ALA A 48 -7.90 9.45 -10.65
N ASP A 49 -9.16 9.13 -10.33
CA ASP A 49 -9.70 9.19 -8.97
C ASP A 49 -9.00 8.17 -8.05
N LEU A 50 -8.76 6.94 -8.52
CA LEU A 50 -7.94 5.95 -7.79
C LEU A 50 -6.54 6.48 -7.49
N SER A 51 -5.88 7.08 -8.49
CA SER A 51 -4.54 7.65 -8.35
C SER A 51 -4.53 8.81 -7.34
N ALA A 52 -5.59 9.62 -7.30
CA ALA A 52 -5.77 10.68 -6.31
C ALA A 52 -5.95 10.12 -4.89
N GLN A 53 -6.74 9.05 -4.71
CA GLN A 53 -6.87 8.41 -3.40
C GLN A 53 -5.55 7.79 -2.92
N HIS A 54 -4.79 7.16 -3.82
CA HIS A 54 -3.45 6.69 -3.51
C HIS A 54 -2.54 7.84 -3.08
N TRP A 55 -2.56 9.01 -3.74
CA TRP A 55 -1.73 10.15 -3.35
C TRP A 55 -1.88 10.49 -1.86
N PHE A 56 -3.10 10.56 -1.33
CA PHE A 56 -3.31 10.82 0.10
C PHE A 56 -2.72 9.73 1.01
N VAL A 57 -2.87 8.45 0.63
CA VAL A 57 -2.34 7.33 1.42
C VAL A 57 -0.81 7.33 1.42
N TYR A 58 -0.17 7.55 0.27
CA TYR A 58 1.29 7.59 0.18
C TYR A 58 1.90 8.86 0.74
N GLU A 59 1.22 10.00 0.66
CA GLU A 59 1.62 11.21 1.38
C GLU A 59 1.69 10.93 2.88
N ALA A 60 0.62 10.36 3.45
CA ALA A 60 0.58 10.03 4.87
C ALA A 60 1.65 9.00 5.25
N LEU A 61 1.85 7.97 4.42
CA LEU A 61 2.85 6.92 4.63
C LEU A 61 4.28 7.46 4.57
N GLU A 62 4.62 8.21 3.52
CA GLU A 62 5.99 8.66 3.27
C GLU A 62 6.39 9.87 4.14
N SER A 63 5.41 10.68 4.56
CA SER A 63 5.59 11.71 5.59
C SER A 63 5.88 11.09 6.97
N ALA A 64 5.12 10.05 7.35
CA ALA A 64 5.40 9.28 8.56
C ALA A 64 6.77 8.61 8.51
N ALA A 65 7.14 8.02 7.36
CA ALA A 65 8.46 7.41 7.15
C ALA A 65 9.61 8.41 7.37
N THR A 66 9.43 9.65 6.91
CA THR A 66 10.40 10.73 7.11
C THR A 66 10.52 11.13 8.57
N THR A 67 9.39 11.23 9.27
CA THR A 67 9.37 11.58 10.70
C THR A 67 9.98 10.49 11.59
N MET A 68 9.81 9.23 11.20
CA MET A 68 10.27 8.05 11.94
C MET A 68 11.65 7.57 11.48
N ALA A 69 12.39 8.33 10.67
CA ALA A 69 13.63 7.84 10.07
C ALA A 69 14.72 7.47 11.08
N ASP A 70 14.73 8.10 12.25
CA ASP A 70 15.66 7.82 13.34
C ASP A 70 15.20 6.68 14.28
N ASP A 71 14.00 6.13 14.08
CA ASP A 71 13.54 4.96 14.83
C ASP A 71 14.34 3.71 14.37
N PRO A 72 14.93 2.96 15.32
CA PRO A 72 15.87 1.88 14.98
C PRO A 72 15.20 0.70 14.26
N VAL A 73 13.89 0.51 14.40
CA VAL A 73 13.14 -0.49 13.65
C VAL A 73 12.78 0.09 12.29
N VAL A 74 12.11 1.25 12.26
CA VAL A 74 11.64 1.85 11.00
C VAL A 74 12.78 2.10 10.02
N GLY A 75 13.93 2.58 10.48
CA GLY A 75 15.11 2.82 9.65
C GLY A 75 15.54 1.60 8.83
N THR A 76 15.33 0.37 9.34
CA THR A 76 15.65 -0.88 8.62
C THR A 76 14.63 -1.21 7.53
N PHE A 77 13.45 -0.59 7.57
CA PHE A 77 12.36 -0.75 6.60
C PHE A 77 12.25 0.46 5.66
N LEU A 78 13.20 1.40 5.65
CA LEU A 78 13.17 2.54 4.74
C LEU A 78 13.88 2.21 3.43
N PHE A 79 13.11 2.10 2.35
CA PHE A 79 13.59 1.77 1.00
C PHE A 79 13.28 2.90 0.03
N PRO A 80 14.26 3.77 -0.30
CA PRO A 80 14.06 4.88 -1.23
C PRO A 80 13.49 4.45 -2.59
N GLU A 81 13.90 3.27 -3.07
CA GLU A 81 13.46 2.66 -4.34
C GLU A 81 11.96 2.28 -4.36
N LEU A 82 11.32 2.17 -3.18
CA LEU A 82 9.88 1.90 -3.08
C LEU A 82 9.03 3.16 -2.95
N ARG A 83 9.61 4.34 -2.73
CA ARG A 83 8.84 5.59 -2.68
C ARG A 83 7.98 5.75 -3.93
N ARG A 84 6.70 6.02 -3.75
CA ARG A 84 5.69 6.12 -4.81
C ARG A 84 5.18 7.54 -5.01
N LEU A 85 5.28 8.41 -4.01
CA LEU A 85 4.69 9.75 -4.10
C LEU A 85 5.13 10.53 -5.35
N PRO A 86 6.44 10.57 -5.72
CA PRO A 86 6.85 11.25 -6.96
C PRO A 86 6.26 10.63 -8.24
N SER A 87 6.13 9.29 -8.28
CA SER A 87 5.49 8.60 -9.41
C SER A 87 4.01 8.93 -9.49
N ILE A 88 3.30 8.94 -8.36
CA ILE A 88 1.88 9.27 -8.28
C ILE A 88 1.63 10.72 -8.72
N GLU A 89 2.46 11.67 -8.28
CA GLU A 89 2.35 13.08 -8.70
C GLU A 89 2.63 13.26 -10.20
N SER A 90 3.57 12.49 -10.75
CA SER A 90 3.82 12.47 -12.19
C SER A 90 2.62 11.90 -12.95
N ASP A 91 2.03 10.82 -12.46
CA ASP A 91 0.84 10.23 -13.06
C ASP A 91 -0.33 11.21 -12.99
N LEU A 92 -0.61 11.80 -11.83
CA LEU A 92 -1.69 12.78 -11.67
C LEU A 92 -1.55 14.00 -12.58
N ARG A 93 -0.31 14.48 -12.83
CA ARG A 93 -0.06 15.55 -13.79
C ARG A 93 -0.39 15.13 -15.23
N PHE A 94 -0.19 13.86 -15.58
CA PHE A 94 -0.63 13.32 -16.87
C PHE A 94 -2.16 13.17 -16.91
N LEU A 95 -2.75 12.61 -15.85
CA LEU A 95 -4.16 12.24 -15.79
C LEU A 95 -5.11 13.46 -15.71
N TYR A 96 -4.74 14.48 -14.93
CA TYR A 96 -5.55 15.69 -14.70
C TYR A 96 -4.93 16.97 -15.28
N GLY A 97 -3.71 16.90 -15.82
CA GLY A 97 -2.99 18.06 -16.34
C GLY A 97 -2.24 18.87 -15.28
N PRO A 98 -1.72 20.06 -15.63
CA PRO A 98 -0.84 20.86 -14.76
C PRO A 98 -1.46 21.27 -13.42
N ARG A 99 -2.80 21.40 -13.37
CA ARG A 99 -3.56 21.76 -12.16
C ARG A 99 -4.12 20.55 -11.41
N TRP A 100 -3.49 19.39 -11.55
CA TRP A 100 -3.93 18.14 -10.91
C TRP A 100 -4.23 18.27 -9.41
N ALA A 101 -3.50 19.13 -8.69
CA ALA A 101 -3.72 19.37 -7.27
C ALA A 101 -5.12 19.93 -6.96
N ASP A 102 -5.71 20.72 -7.87
CA ASP A 102 -7.08 21.27 -7.73
C ASP A 102 -8.16 20.17 -7.80
N HIS A 103 -7.79 18.98 -8.28
CA HIS A 103 -8.67 17.81 -8.41
C HIS A 103 -8.55 16.83 -7.23
N LEU A 104 -7.66 17.08 -6.27
CA LEU A 104 -7.47 16.19 -5.14
C LEU A 104 -8.56 16.37 -4.09
N PHE A 105 -9.41 15.37 -3.97
CA PHE A 105 -10.40 15.26 -2.90
C PHE A 105 -10.33 13.88 -2.27
N ALA A 106 -10.00 13.83 -0.98
CA ALA A 106 -9.99 12.58 -0.23
C ALA A 106 -11.43 12.12 0.00
N LEU A 107 -11.73 10.86 -0.38
CA LEU A 107 -12.98 10.24 0.01
C LEU A 107 -13.04 10.03 1.54
N PRO A 108 -14.24 9.92 2.13
CA PRO A 108 -14.42 9.51 3.52
C PRO A 108 -13.57 8.29 3.93
N ALA A 109 -13.60 7.19 3.17
CA ALA A 109 -12.80 6.00 3.48
C ALA A 109 -11.29 6.28 3.39
N THR A 110 -10.85 7.09 2.42
CA THR A 110 -9.44 7.52 2.30
C THR A 110 -9.02 8.36 3.51
N THR A 111 -9.89 9.24 3.98
CA THR A 111 -9.63 10.06 5.18
C THR A 111 -9.50 9.18 6.43
N VAL A 112 -10.36 8.17 6.58
CA VAL A 112 -10.28 7.19 7.67
C VAL A 112 -8.98 6.40 7.58
N TYR A 113 -8.57 5.96 6.39
CA TYR A 113 -7.29 5.29 6.18
C TYR A 113 -6.15 6.18 6.66
N CYS A 114 -6.01 7.39 6.11
CA CYS A 114 -4.91 8.29 6.44
C CYS A 114 -4.87 8.63 7.93
N THR A 115 -6.04 8.78 8.56
CA THR A 115 -6.15 9.03 10.01
C THR A 115 -5.61 7.84 10.81
N ARG A 116 -6.00 6.60 10.47
CA ARG A 116 -5.50 5.40 11.14
C ARG A 116 -3.99 5.25 10.96
N LEU A 117 -3.49 5.44 9.74
CA LEU A 117 -2.06 5.35 9.43
C LEU A 117 -1.26 6.31 10.32
N ARG A 118 -1.64 7.60 10.35
CA ARG A 118 -0.96 8.62 11.17
C ARG A 118 -1.05 8.30 12.66
N ASP A 119 -2.21 7.85 13.14
CA ASP A 119 -2.41 7.42 14.54
C ASP A 119 -1.45 6.29 14.93
N VAL A 120 -1.34 5.23 14.12
CA VAL A 120 -0.48 4.10 14.48
C VAL A 120 1.01 4.38 14.28
N ALA A 121 1.37 5.21 13.30
CA ALA A 121 2.73 5.69 13.14
C ALA A 121 3.18 6.53 14.36
N HIS A 122 2.28 7.34 14.92
CA HIS A 122 2.57 8.11 16.13
C HIS A 122 2.77 7.22 17.38
N ARG A 123 2.14 6.05 17.43
CA ARG A 123 2.22 5.12 18.57
C ARG A 123 3.48 4.25 18.58
N GLY A 124 4.12 4.03 17.42
CA GLY A 124 5.37 3.27 17.33
C GLY A 124 5.57 2.57 15.98
N SER A 125 6.72 1.90 15.84
CA SER A 125 7.16 1.27 14.59
C SER A 125 6.21 0.20 14.04
N THR A 126 5.61 -0.60 14.91
CA THR A 126 4.82 -1.79 14.55
C THR A 126 3.67 -1.44 13.60
N GLY A 127 2.92 -0.40 13.92
CA GLY A 127 1.79 0.03 13.11
C GLY A 127 2.23 0.65 11.78
N PHE A 128 3.25 1.50 11.82
CA PHE A 128 3.82 2.07 10.60
C PHE A 128 4.29 0.98 9.62
N VAL A 129 5.10 0.01 10.10
CA VAL A 129 5.61 -1.09 9.28
C VAL A 129 4.47 -1.95 8.74
N ALA A 130 3.37 -2.13 9.48
CA ALA A 130 2.18 -2.84 8.98
C ALA A 130 1.54 -2.17 7.76
N HIS A 131 1.35 -0.84 7.78
CA HIS A 131 0.81 -0.10 6.62
C HIS A 131 1.78 -0.10 5.45
N GLN A 132 3.08 0.09 5.74
CA GLN A 132 4.13 0.05 4.74
C GLN A 132 4.21 -1.31 4.04
N TYR A 133 4.19 -2.40 4.82
CA TYR A 133 4.15 -3.78 4.32
C TYR A 133 2.96 -3.98 3.40
N THR A 134 1.75 -3.63 3.85
CA THR A 134 0.51 -3.83 3.07
C THR A 134 0.55 -3.08 1.74
N ARG A 135 1.05 -1.83 1.72
CA ARG A 135 1.15 -1.04 0.50
C ARG A 135 2.26 -1.56 -0.40
N TYR A 136 3.52 -1.43 -0.03
CA TYR A 136 4.62 -1.70 -0.95
C TYR A 136 4.72 -3.16 -1.39
N ILE A 137 4.46 -4.13 -0.51
CA ILE A 137 4.48 -5.55 -0.89
C ILE A 137 3.30 -5.89 -1.82
N GLY A 138 2.15 -5.24 -1.60
CA GLY A 138 1.00 -5.30 -2.48
C GLY A 138 1.29 -4.71 -3.86
N ASP A 139 1.90 -3.51 -3.91
CA ASP A 139 2.20 -2.81 -5.16
C ASP A 139 3.20 -3.56 -6.03
N LEU A 140 4.23 -4.19 -5.42
CA LEU A 140 5.16 -5.05 -6.13
C LEU A 140 4.47 -6.29 -6.73
N SER A 141 3.30 -6.68 -6.25
CA SER A 141 2.46 -7.70 -6.90
C SER A 141 1.59 -7.06 -7.99
N GLY A 142 0.92 -5.94 -7.68
CA GLY A 142 0.03 -5.24 -8.60
C GLY A 142 0.74 -4.72 -9.85
N GLY A 143 1.98 -4.27 -9.74
CA GLY A 143 2.77 -3.77 -10.88
C GLY A 143 3.07 -4.82 -11.94
N GLN A 144 2.95 -6.12 -11.62
CA GLN A 144 3.15 -7.20 -12.59
C GLN A 144 1.92 -7.50 -13.45
N TYR A 145 0.72 -7.13 -12.98
CA TYR A 145 -0.54 -7.49 -13.64
C TYR A 145 -1.45 -6.29 -13.89
N LEU A 146 -1.74 -5.50 -12.85
CA LEU A 146 -2.64 -4.36 -12.94
C LEU A 146 -2.03 -3.22 -13.77
N GLY A 147 -0.74 -2.91 -13.57
CA GLY A 147 -0.05 -1.86 -14.33
C GLY A 147 -0.14 -2.03 -15.85
N PRO A 148 0.29 -3.18 -16.40
CA PRO A 148 0.14 -3.47 -17.84
C PRO A 148 -1.31 -3.46 -18.31
N ALA A 149 -2.26 -3.99 -17.53
CA ALA A 149 -3.68 -3.99 -17.89
C ALA A 149 -4.26 -2.57 -17.97
N ILE A 150 -3.92 -1.69 -17.04
CA ILE A 150 -4.29 -0.27 -17.06
C ILE A 150 -3.68 0.43 -18.27
N ALA A 151 -2.40 0.22 -18.54
CA ALA A 151 -1.74 0.83 -19.69
C ALA A 151 -2.40 0.43 -21.01
N GLN A 152 -2.77 -0.84 -21.15
CA GLN A 152 -3.51 -1.34 -22.29
C GLN A 152 -4.93 -0.78 -22.38
N ALA A 153 -5.69 -0.81 -21.28
CA ALA A 153 -7.10 -0.42 -21.24
C ALA A 153 -7.31 1.06 -21.62
N TYR A 154 -6.34 1.91 -21.28
CA TYR A 154 -6.43 3.36 -21.46
C TYR A 154 -5.47 3.93 -22.52
N GLY A 155 -4.76 3.07 -23.26
CA GLY A 155 -3.83 3.50 -24.31
C GLY A 155 -2.70 4.39 -23.80
N LEU A 156 -2.17 4.09 -22.60
CA LEU A 156 -1.12 4.89 -21.97
C LEU A 156 0.22 4.75 -22.71
N PRO A 157 0.92 5.88 -22.97
CA PRO A 157 2.31 5.83 -23.42
C PRO A 157 3.21 5.15 -22.39
N GLU A 158 4.37 4.67 -22.83
CA GLU A 158 5.33 4.01 -21.95
C GLU A 158 5.70 4.90 -20.76
N ALA A 159 5.46 4.39 -19.55
CA ALA A 159 5.72 5.09 -18.29
C ALA A 159 5.05 6.46 -18.15
N GLU A 160 3.94 6.76 -18.82
CA GLU A 160 3.12 7.95 -18.55
C GLU A 160 1.74 7.56 -18.03
N GLY A 161 1.26 8.27 -17.00
CA GLY A 161 -0.03 8.00 -16.37
C GLY A 161 -0.09 6.73 -15.52
N HIS A 162 0.94 5.88 -15.48
CA HIS A 162 0.96 4.64 -14.69
C HIS A 162 2.33 4.31 -14.04
N ARG A 163 3.20 5.31 -13.85
CA ARG A 163 4.52 5.19 -13.19
C ARG A 163 4.44 4.61 -11.80
N PHE A 164 3.32 4.76 -11.10
CA PHE A 164 3.04 4.12 -9.82
C PHE A 164 3.39 2.62 -9.81
N PHE A 165 3.08 1.93 -10.91
CA PHE A 165 3.29 0.48 -11.06
C PHE A 165 4.71 0.08 -11.46
N ILE A 166 5.59 1.06 -11.75
CA ILE A 166 6.93 0.83 -12.27
C ILE A 166 7.94 0.98 -11.12
N PHE A 167 8.67 -0.10 -10.82
CA PHE A 167 9.68 -0.14 -9.77
C PHE A 167 11.07 -0.34 -10.40
N ASN A 168 11.67 0.77 -10.85
CA ASN A 168 12.98 0.74 -11.52
C ASN A 168 14.07 0.16 -10.59
N GLY A 169 14.78 -0.85 -11.09
CA GLY A 169 15.89 -1.49 -10.36
C GLY A 169 15.45 -2.43 -9.23
N VAL A 170 14.16 -2.71 -9.07
CA VAL A 170 13.64 -3.61 -8.03
C VAL A 170 13.17 -4.91 -8.67
N ASP A 171 13.81 -6.03 -8.32
CA ASP A 171 13.27 -7.35 -8.60
C ASP A 171 12.19 -7.69 -7.55
N PRO A 172 10.90 -7.83 -7.93
CA PRO A 172 9.82 -8.00 -6.95
C PRO A 172 9.98 -9.25 -6.09
N ARG A 173 10.53 -10.34 -6.63
CA ARG A 173 10.69 -11.60 -5.90
C ARG A 173 11.79 -11.49 -4.86
N ALA A 174 12.96 -11.01 -5.25
CA ALA A 174 14.10 -10.78 -4.37
C ALA A 174 13.76 -9.78 -3.27
N PHE A 175 13.10 -8.68 -3.63
CA PHE A 175 12.71 -7.66 -2.67
C PHE A 175 11.72 -8.19 -1.63
N LYS A 176 10.67 -8.91 -2.05
CA LYS A 176 9.72 -9.55 -1.12
C LYS A 176 10.42 -10.56 -0.21
N ASN A 177 11.45 -11.27 -0.68
CA ASN A 177 12.22 -12.18 0.16
C ASN A 177 13.09 -11.43 1.17
N HIS A 178 13.73 -10.33 0.76
CA HIS A 178 14.50 -9.46 1.64
C HIS A 178 13.62 -8.88 2.76
N TYR A 179 12.46 -8.32 2.41
CA TYR A 179 11.51 -7.76 3.38
C TYR A 179 11.03 -8.80 4.39
N ARG A 180 10.75 -10.04 3.94
CA ARG A 180 10.40 -11.15 4.85
C ARG A 180 11.54 -11.50 5.79
N GLY A 181 12.79 -11.45 5.32
CA GLY A 181 13.98 -11.63 6.16
C GLY A 181 14.05 -10.61 7.29
N LEU A 182 13.75 -9.34 7.01
CA LEU A 182 13.70 -8.29 8.03
C LEU A 182 12.57 -8.50 9.04
N LEU A 183 11.38 -8.89 8.59
CA LEU A 183 10.28 -9.26 9.49
C LEU A 183 10.64 -10.45 10.39
N ASP A 184 11.44 -11.39 9.91
CA ASP A 184 11.85 -12.56 10.68
C ASP A 184 12.95 -12.26 11.72
N THR A 185 13.63 -11.10 11.62
CA THR A 185 14.73 -10.70 12.52
C THR A 185 14.44 -9.44 13.33
N VAL A 186 13.31 -8.78 13.09
CA VAL A 186 12.89 -7.58 13.83
C VAL A 186 12.76 -7.90 15.33
N PRO A 187 13.28 -7.04 16.24
CA PRO A 187 13.32 -7.33 17.67
C PRO A 187 11.98 -7.07 18.39
N TRP A 188 10.88 -7.50 17.78
CA TRP A 188 9.54 -7.39 18.35
C TRP A 188 9.23 -8.58 19.26
N SER A 189 8.67 -8.27 20.43
CA SER A 189 8.02 -9.26 21.28
C SER A 189 6.86 -9.94 20.57
N PHE A 190 6.47 -11.13 21.03
CA PHE A 190 5.30 -11.82 20.51
C PHE A 190 4.02 -10.95 20.46
N ALA A 191 3.82 -10.10 21.48
CA ALA A 191 2.68 -9.18 21.52
C ALA A 191 2.73 -8.10 20.42
N GLU A 192 3.91 -7.55 20.14
CA GLU A 192 4.12 -6.62 19.02
C GLU A 192 3.95 -7.31 17.67
N GLN A 193 4.38 -8.57 17.54
CA GLN A 193 4.17 -9.38 16.34
C GLN A 193 2.68 -9.63 16.08
N GLU A 194 1.89 -9.94 17.11
CA GLU A 194 0.43 -10.07 16.99
C GLU A 194 -0.24 -8.73 16.65
N ALA A 195 0.22 -7.63 17.27
CA ALA A 195 -0.25 -6.28 16.95
C ALA A 195 0.07 -5.89 15.48
N PHE A 196 1.25 -6.26 14.97
CA PHE A 196 1.62 -6.09 13.57
C PHE A 196 0.65 -6.85 12.65
N ILE A 197 0.42 -8.14 12.90
CA ILE A 197 -0.48 -8.96 12.07
C ILE A 197 -1.91 -8.38 12.08
N ALA A 198 -2.41 -7.98 13.25
CA ALA A 198 -3.71 -7.35 13.38
C ALA A 198 -3.80 -6.02 12.61
N GLU A 199 -2.75 -5.21 12.65
CA GLU A 199 -2.72 -3.94 11.90
C GLU A 199 -2.58 -4.14 10.39
N VAL A 200 -1.87 -5.19 9.93
CA VAL A 200 -1.84 -5.55 8.51
C VAL A 200 -3.25 -5.90 8.02
N ALA A 201 -3.99 -6.72 8.76
CA ALA A 201 -5.39 -7.02 8.44
C ALA A 201 -6.25 -5.74 8.42
N GLN A 202 -6.05 -4.83 9.36
CA GLN A 202 -6.74 -3.54 9.37
C GLN A 202 -6.39 -2.67 8.16
N ALA A 203 -5.12 -2.62 7.75
CA ALA A 203 -4.67 -1.90 6.56
C ALA A 203 -5.31 -2.45 5.28
N TYR A 204 -5.49 -3.77 5.16
CA TYR A 204 -6.26 -4.36 4.06
C TYR A 204 -7.73 -3.94 4.08
N ARG A 205 -8.40 -3.99 5.25
CA ARG A 205 -9.81 -3.54 5.36
C ARG A 205 -9.98 -2.07 4.96
N LEU A 206 -9.05 -1.21 5.35
CA LEU A 206 -9.06 0.21 4.96
C LEU A 206 -8.87 0.38 3.44
N ASN A 207 -8.00 -0.42 2.82
CA ASN A 207 -7.84 -0.45 1.37
C ASN A 207 -9.14 -0.91 0.67
N ILE A 208 -9.73 -2.01 1.13
CA ILE A 208 -11.01 -2.54 0.61
C ILE A 208 -12.12 -1.50 0.74
N ALA A 209 -12.20 -0.78 1.86
CA ALA A 209 -13.18 0.28 2.07
C ALA A 209 -13.01 1.43 1.07
N MET A 210 -11.77 1.88 0.84
CA MET A 210 -11.45 2.89 -0.18
C MET A 210 -11.83 2.44 -1.59
N LEU A 211 -11.50 1.20 -1.97
CA LEU A 211 -11.86 0.63 -3.28
C LEU A 211 -13.38 0.46 -3.43
N SER A 212 -14.07 0.07 -2.36
CA SER A 212 -15.53 -0.09 -2.33
C SER A 212 -16.27 1.25 -2.45
N GLU A 213 -15.72 2.32 -1.87
CA GLU A 213 -16.27 3.67 -2.02
C GLU A 213 -16.05 4.20 -3.44
N LEU A 214 -14.87 3.98 -4.04
CA LEU A 214 -14.62 4.24 -5.46
C LEU A 214 -15.58 3.45 -6.36
N GLN A 215 -15.81 2.17 -6.07
CA GLN A 215 -16.79 1.35 -6.78
C GLN A 215 -18.19 1.94 -6.70
N SER A 216 -18.62 2.40 -5.51
CA SER A 216 -19.93 3.00 -5.32
C SER A 216 -20.09 4.33 -6.05
N ARG A 217 -19.02 5.13 -6.11
CA ARG A 217 -18.96 6.41 -6.81
C ARG A 217 -19.05 6.26 -8.32
N TRP A 218 -18.38 5.25 -8.88
CA TRP A 218 -18.27 5.04 -10.33
C TRP A 218 -19.25 4.00 -10.89
N GLY A 219 -19.77 3.09 -10.07
CA GLY A 219 -20.75 2.07 -10.47
C GLY A 219 -22.20 2.53 -10.51
N ARG A 220 -22.50 3.76 -10.08
CA ARG A 220 -23.84 4.38 -10.14
C ARG A 220 -24.01 5.35 -11.32
N ARG A 221 -23.07 5.39 -12.26
CA ARG A 221 -23.07 6.28 -13.43
C ARG A 221 -23.31 5.53 -14.72
#